data_AF-A0A3P6TJB7-F1
#
_entry.id   AF-A0A3P6TJB7-F1
#
_cell.length_a   1.000
_cell.length_b   1.000
_cell.length_c   1.000
_cell.angle_alpha   90.00
_cell.angle_beta   90.00
_cell.angle_gamma   90.00
#
_symmetry.space_group_name_H-M   'P 1'
#
loop_
_entity.id
_entity.type
_entity.pdbx_description
1 polymer ?
#
loop_
_entity_poly.entity_id
_entity_poly.type
_entity_poly.pdbx_seq_one_letter_code
_entity_poly.pdbx_strand_id
1 'polypeptide(L)'
;MLFSVTGKMRMLLAGFLLANLLALGEGFTMKHTYTYQHYYLGDAKLRQPSAADDKFKQCCAHQIQSDSCTDEMCTFSGISKMTPSQFLTSSWKCKTDLPKMWKCASQMTDLSPCCIGSGVPGKCLNYCNGTARLRMDFSGALACLPYSSPIIRCFKKNFLTL
;
A
#
# COMPACT_ATOMS: atom_id res chain seq x y z
N MET A 1 -48.22 33.03 -47.01
CA MET A 1 -48.28 31.85 -46.11
C MET A 1 -46.87 31.37 -45.88
N LEU A 2 -46.30 31.56 -44.68
CA LEU A 2 -45.03 30.96 -44.26
C LEU A 2 -45.15 30.60 -42.77
N PHE A 3 -44.87 29.34 -42.47
CA PHE A 3 -45.10 28.70 -41.18
C PHE A 3 -44.03 29.06 -40.12
N SER A 4 -44.50 29.02 -38.89
CA SER A 4 -43.86 29.23 -37.59
C SER A 4 -42.69 28.28 -37.28
N VAL A 5 -41.52 28.81 -36.90
CA VAL A 5 -40.49 28.12 -36.07
C VAL A 5 -39.65 29.14 -35.28
N THR A 6 -40.14 29.70 -34.17
CA THR A 6 -39.29 30.50 -33.24
C THR A 6 -39.74 30.38 -31.77
N GLY A 7 -39.94 29.15 -31.28
CA GLY A 7 -40.33 28.90 -29.87
C GLY A 7 -39.29 28.16 -29.02
N LYS A 8 -38.29 27.49 -29.62
CA LYS A 8 -37.46 26.48 -28.91
C LYS A 8 -36.04 26.94 -28.54
N MET A 9 -35.58 28.08 -29.06
CA MET A 9 -34.18 28.52 -28.87
C MET A 9 -33.98 29.41 -27.64
N ARG A 10 -35.03 30.08 -27.13
CA ARG A 10 -34.94 30.92 -25.92
C ARG A 10 -34.92 30.13 -24.61
N MET A 11 -35.47 28.91 -24.58
CA MET A 11 -35.47 28.06 -23.38
C MET A 11 -34.12 27.39 -23.12
N LEU A 12 -33.28 27.21 -24.14
CA LEU A 12 -31.97 26.58 -23.98
C LEU A 12 -30.97 27.52 -23.30
N LEU A 13 -30.95 28.81 -23.66
CA LEU A 13 -30.02 29.79 -23.07
C LEU A 13 -30.26 30.04 -21.57
N ALA A 14 -31.52 30.06 -21.12
CA ALA A 14 -31.86 30.20 -19.71
C ALA A 14 -31.51 28.96 -18.88
N GLY A 15 -31.64 27.76 -19.46
CA GLY A 15 -31.23 26.51 -18.82
C GLY A 15 -29.73 26.38 -18.61
N PHE A 16 -28.92 26.87 -19.57
CA PHE A 16 -27.45 26.85 -19.44
C PHE A 16 -26.91 27.79 -18.35
N LEU A 17 -27.55 28.93 -18.11
CA LEU A 17 -27.12 29.87 -17.05
C LEU A 17 -27.44 29.35 -15.65
N LEU A 18 -28.59 28.67 -15.46
CA LEU A 18 -28.95 28.04 -14.19
C LEU A 18 -28.13 26.78 -13.88
N ALA A 19 -27.75 26.01 -14.89
CA ALA A 19 -26.90 24.82 -14.71
C ALA A 19 -25.48 25.16 -14.20
N ASN A 20 -24.96 26.36 -14.51
CA ASN A 20 -23.65 26.81 -14.03
C ASN A 20 -23.66 27.33 -12.58
N LEU A 21 -24.83 27.74 -12.05
CA LEU A 21 -24.95 28.15 -10.64
C LEU A 21 -25.07 26.96 -9.67
N LEU A 22 -25.58 25.81 -10.14
CA LEU A 22 -25.66 24.57 -9.35
C LEU A 22 -24.34 23.76 -9.34
N ALA A 23 -23.40 24.08 -10.22
CA ALA A 23 -22.10 23.40 -10.33
C ALA A 23 -21.04 23.90 -9.32
N LEU A 24 -21.39 24.78 -8.39
CA LEU A 24 -20.49 25.26 -7.32
C LEU A 24 -20.69 24.52 -5.98
N GLY A 25 -21.56 23.50 -5.94
CA GLY A 25 -22.02 22.91 -4.68
C GLY A 25 -21.52 21.51 -4.32
N GLU A 26 -20.97 20.71 -5.25
CA GLU A 26 -20.65 19.31 -4.95
C GLU A 26 -19.22 18.92 -5.37
N GLY A 27 -18.31 18.99 -4.39
CA GLY A 27 -17.32 17.94 -4.15
C GLY A 27 -16.22 17.70 -5.19
N PHE A 28 -15.19 18.55 -5.22
CA PHE A 28 -13.87 18.15 -5.74
C PHE A 28 -12.85 17.99 -4.60
N THR A 29 -13.07 17.00 -3.74
CA THR A 29 -12.01 16.47 -2.84
C THR A 29 -11.65 15.04 -3.25
N MET A 30 -11.22 14.83 -4.50
CA MET A 30 -10.74 13.51 -4.96
C MET A 30 -9.66 13.63 -6.03
N LYS A 31 -8.47 14.13 -5.64
CA LYS A 31 -7.25 13.87 -6.43
C LYS A 31 -5.92 14.02 -5.67
N HIS A 32 -5.90 14.59 -4.46
CA HIS A 32 -4.66 14.76 -3.69
C HIS A 32 -4.20 13.50 -2.93
N THR A 33 -5.10 12.56 -2.62
CA THR A 33 -4.72 11.31 -1.93
C THR A 33 -4.12 10.26 -2.86
N TYR A 34 -4.50 10.26 -4.15
CA TYR A 34 -4.01 9.27 -5.12
C TYR A 34 -2.52 9.41 -5.43
N THR A 35 -1.99 10.63 -5.54
CA THR A 35 -0.57 10.86 -5.88
C THR A 35 0.39 10.59 -4.72
N TYR A 36 -0.02 10.82 -3.46
CA TYR A 36 0.82 10.55 -2.28
C TYR A 36 0.87 9.06 -1.90
N GLN A 37 -0.19 8.30 -2.19
CA GLN A 37 -0.23 6.88 -1.85
C GLN A 37 0.70 6.02 -2.73
N HIS A 38 1.10 6.52 -3.91
CA HIS A 38 2.02 5.83 -4.81
C HIS A 38 3.51 5.95 -4.44
N TYR A 39 3.87 6.83 -3.50
CA TYR A 39 5.27 7.08 -3.15
C TYR A 39 5.81 6.11 -2.08
N TYR A 40 4.90 5.52 -1.28
CA TYR A 40 5.23 4.67 -0.14
C TYR A 40 4.81 3.21 -0.38
N LEU A 41 5.43 2.28 0.35
CA LEU A 41 5.08 0.86 0.25
C LEU A 41 3.71 0.53 0.85
N GLY A 42 3.26 1.27 1.86
CA GLY A 42 1.98 1.04 2.52
C GLY A 42 1.00 2.20 2.35
N ASP A 43 -0.29 1.88 2.36
CA ASP A 43 -1.36 2.88 2.41
C ASP A 43 -1.36 3.68 3.73
N ALA A 44 -2.23 4.69 3.84
CA ALA A 44 -2.34 5.53 5.03
C ALA A 44 -2.65 4.76 6.32
N LYS A 45 -3.41 3.66 6.26
CA LYS A 45 -3.77 2.85 7.43
C LYS A 45 -2.59 2.00 7.88
N LEU A 46 -1.82 1.46 6.94
CA LEU A 46 -0.65 0.63 7.24
C LEU A 46 0.47 1.44 7.90
N ARG A 47 0.60 2.73 7.57
CA ARG A 47 1.57 3.66 8.17
C ARG A 47 1.32 3.99 9.64
N GLN A 48 0.18 3.61 10.21
CA GLN A 48 -0.10 3.83 11.63
C GLN A 48 0.42 2.66 12.49
N PRO A 49 1.06 2.94 13.65
CA PRO A 49 1.46 1.91 14.61
C PRO A 49 0.27 1.07 15.08
N SER A 50 0.55 -0.16 15.52
CA SER A 50 -0.45 -1.10 16.00
C SER A 50 0.19 -2.19 16.86
N ALA A 51 -0.62 -3.00 17.56
CA ALA A 51 -0.12 -4.16 18.30
C ALA A 51 0.68 -5.17 17.43
N ALA A 52 0.43 -5.21 16.11
CA ALA A 52 1.22 -6.02 15.19
C ALA A 52 2.66 -5.49 15.03
N ASP A 53 2.85 -4.17 15.11
CA ASP A 53 4.18 -3.55 15.09
C ASP A 53 4.97 -3.92 16.35
N ASP A 54 4.32 -3.89 17.53
CA ASP A 54 4.95 -4.25 18.80
C ASP A 54 5.41 -5.73 18.81
N LYS A 55 4.51 -6.64 18.41
CA LYS A 55 4.83 -8.08 18.30
C LYS A 55 5.96 -8.35 17.29
N PHE A 56 5.93 -7.66 16.13
CA PHE A 56 6.99 -7.82 15.12
C PHE A 56 8.33 -7.31 15.66
N LYS A 57 8.36 -6.11 16.25
CA LYS A 57 9.57 -5.53 16.83
C LYS A 57 10.14 -6.39 17.96
N GLN A 58 9.28 -6.95 18.81
CA GLN A 58 9.68 -7.87 19.88
C GLN A 58 10.39 -9.11 19.32
N CYS A 59 9.86 -9.74 18.27
CA CYS A 59 10.54 -10.87 17.63
C CYS A 59 11.94 -10.48 17.13
N CYS A 60 12.08 -9.32 16.48
CA CYS A 60 13.38 -8.86 16.00
C CYS A 60 14.38 -8.63 17.13
N ALA A 61 13.97 -7.99 18.23
CA ALA A 61 14.85 -7.71 19.37
C ALA A 61 15.45 -8.99 19.99
N HIS A 62 14.79 -10.15 19.83
CA HIS A 62 15.31 -11.44 20.28
C HIS A 62 16.29 -12.10 19.30
N GLN A 63 16.30 -11.70 18.02
CA GLN A 63 17.02 -12.40 16.94
C GLN A 63 18.14 -11.55 16.33
N ILE A 64 18.05 -10.22 16.45
CA ILE A 64 18.88 -9.23 15.76
C ILE A 64 19.63 -8.41 16.81
N GLN A 65 20.95 -8.26 16.62
CA GLN A 65 21.80 -7.47 17.52
C GLN A 65 21.83 -5.98 17.14
N SER A 66 21.54 -5.64 15.88
CA SER A 66 21.57 -4.26 15.41
C SER A 66 20.28 -3.52 15.78
N ASP A 67 20.39 -2.58 16.72
CA ASP A 67 19.29 -1.69 17.10
C ASP A 67 18.81 -0.85 15.92
N SER A 68 19.74 -0.31 15.12
CA SER A 68 19.40 0.51 13.94
C SER A 68 18.55 -0.26 12.93
N CYS A 69 18.90 -1.52 12.65
CA CYS A 69 18.14 -2.36 11.73
C CYS A 69 16.78 -2.79 12.30
N THR A 70 16.72 -3.03 13.61
CA THR A 70 15.48 -3.35 14.31
C THR A 70 14.51 -2.16 14.30
N ASP A 71 14.98 -0.95 14.63
CA ASP A 71 14.14 0.24 14.67
C ASP A 71 13.64 0.66 13.30
N GLU A 72 14.47 0.51 12.27
CA GLU A 72 14.13 0.96 10.92
C GLU A 72 13.17 -0.01 10.21
N MET A 73 13.38 -1.33 10.35
CA MET A 73 12.69 -2.32 9.51
C MET A 73 11.75 -3.27 10.26
N CYS A 74 11.78 -3.35 11.59
CA CYS A 74 10.96 -4.32 12.33
C CYS A 74 9.61 -3.81 12.78
N THR A 75 8.96 -3.00 11.95
CA THR A 75 7.58 -2.55 12.14
C THR A 75 6.85 -2.49 10.80
N PHE A 76 5.58 -2.89 10.75
CA PHE A 76 4.79 -2.78 9.52
C PHE A 76 4.55 -1.33 9.13
N SER A 77 4.33 -0.47 10.12
CA SER A 77 4.18 0.97 9.96
C SER A 77 5.45 1.66 9.49
N GLY A 78 6.62 1.24 9.98
CA GLY A 78 7.92 1.72 9.50
C GLY A 78 8.14 1.36 8.03
N ILE A 79 8.03 0.08 7.67
CA ILE A 79 8.14 -0.37 6.28
C ILE A 79 7.13 0.36 5.39
N SER A 80 5.89 0.51 5.86
CA SER A 80 4.83 1.19 5.11
C SER A 80 5.10 2.68 4.86
N LYS A 81 5.91 3.32 5.70
CA LYS A 81 6.34 4.72 5.53
C LYS A 81 7.57 4.85 4.62
N MET A 82 8.21 3.75 4.25
CA MET A 82 9.35 3.80 3.35
C MET A 82 8.90 3.98 1.91
N THR A 83 9.70 4.72 1.16
CA THR A 83 9.69 4.64 -0.29
C THR A 83 10.35 3.34 -0.75
N PRO A 84 10.13 2.91 -1.99
CA PRO A 84 10.86 1.77 -2.55
C PRO A 84 12.38 1.93 -2.47
N SER A 85 12.92 3.13 -2.71
CA SER A 85 14.37 3.40 -2.65
C SER A 85 14.91 3.33 -1.22
N GLN A 86 14.17 3.85 -0.24
CA GLN A 86 14.53 3.73 1.17
C GLN A 86 14.54 2.28 1.59
N PHE A 87 13.47 1.52 1.30
CA PHE A 87 13.41 0.11 1.62
C PHE A 87 14.56 -0.69 1.02
N LEU A 88 14.93 -0.41 -0.23
CA LEU A 88 16.10 -1.02 -0.86
C LEU A 88 17.38 -0.67 -0.08
N THR A 89 17.60 0.61 0.21
CA THR A 89 18.79 1.09 0.94
C THR A 89 18.90 0.43 2.33
N SER A 90 17.81 0.39 3.09
CA SER A 90 17.74 -0.25 4.40
C SER A 90 17.96 -1.77 4.28
N SER A 91 17.39 -2.42 3.27
CA SER A 91 17.60 -3.85 3.00
C SER A 91 19.05 -4.19 2.67
N TRP A 92 19.75 -3.30 1.95
CA TRP A 92 21.18 -3.42 1.68
C TRP A 92 22.01 -3.22 2.95
N LYS A 93 21.70 -2.19 3.75
CA LYS A 93 22.35 -1.90 5.02
C LYS A 93 22.21 -3.06 6.02
N CYS A 94 21.02 -3.64 6.11
CA CYS A 94 20.63 -4.69 7.06
C CYS A 94 20.66 -6.10 6.46
N LYS A 95 21.40 -6.31 5.37
CA LYS A 95 21.39 -7.55 4.58
C LYS A 95 21.62 -8.82 5.41
N THR A 96 22.48 -8.76 6.43
CA THR A 96 22.81 -9.90 7.31
C THR A 96 21.65 -10.31 8.22
N ASP A 97 20.82 -9.34 8.63
CA ASP A 97 19.69 -9.57 9.53
C ASP A 97 18.37 -9.78 8.77
N LEU A 98 18.33 -9.42 7.48
CA LEU A 98 17.15 -9.53 6.64
C LEU A 98 16.47 -10.92 6.64
N PRO A 99 17.19 -12.06 6.64
CA PRO A 99 16.56 -13.38 6.78
C PRO A 99 15.86 -13.58 8.13
N LYS A 100 16.39 -13.00 9.21
CA LYS A 100 15.79 -13.08 10.56
C LYS A 100 14.59 -12.15 10.65
N MET A 101 14.69 -10.94 10.10
CA MET A 101 13.56 -10.01 9.96
C MET A 101 12.43 -10.65 9.19
N TRP A 102 12.72 -11.32 8.07
CA TRP A 102 11.74 -12.04 7.27
C TRP A 102 11.03 -13.12 8.07
N LYS A 103 11.79 -13.97 8.78
CA LYS A 103 11.23 -15.01 9.65
C LYS A 103 10.28 -14.43 10.70
N CYS A 104 10.65 -13.29 11.30
CA CYS A 104 9.80 -12.58 12.25
C CYS A 104 8.55 -12.01 11.57
N ALA A 105 8.71 -11.20 10.52
CA ALA A 105 7.63 -10.54 9.78
C ALA A 105 6.62 -11.53 9.20
N SER A 106 7.08 -12.73 8.83
CA SER A 106 6.25 -13.75 8.20
C SER A 106 5.60 -14.72 9.18
N GLN A 107 6.12 -14.80 10.42
CA GLN A 107 5.80 -15.87 11.38
C GLN A 107 5.87 -17.27 10.72
N MET A 108 6.72 -17.42 9.69
CA MET A 108 6.82 -18.61 8.84
C MET A 108 5.47 -19.14 8.34
N THR A 109 4.55 -18.24 7.99
CA THR A 109 3.21 -18.61 7.50
C THR A 109 3.08 -18.30 6.01
N ASP A 110 2.47 -19.21 5.23
CA ASP A 110 2.14 -18.93 3.84
C ASP A 110 0.87 -18.07 3.74
N LEU A 111 1.04 -16.81 3.34
CA LEU A 111 -0.04 -15.84 3.20
C LEU A 111 -0.53 -15.70 1.76
N SER A 112 -0.11 -16.59 0.84
CA SER A 112 -0.58 -16.62 -0.55
C SER A 112 -2.12 -16.58 -0.65
N PRO A 113 -2.91 -17.31 0.17
CA PRO A 113 -4.37 -17.21 0.12
C PRO A 113 -4.90 -15.80 0.40
N CYS A 114 -4.33 -15.09 1.38
CA CYS A 114 -4.70 -13.70 1.67
C CYS A 114 -4.33 -12.77 0.52
N CYS A 115 -3.15 -12.94 -0.05
CA CYS A 115 -2.67 -12.14 -1.17
C CYS A 115 -3.52 -12.32 -2.43
N ILE A 116 -3.90 -13.56 -2.77
CA ILE A 116 -4.80 -13.84 -3.88
C ILE A 116 -6.14 -13.11 -3.67
N GLY A 117 -6.73 -13.24 -2.47
CA GLY A 117 -7.96 -12.53 -2.13
C GLY A 117 -7.84 -11.00 -2.12
N SER A 118 -6.61 -10.48 -2.04
CA SER A 118 -6.30 -9.04 -2.06
C SER A 118 -5.86 -8.54 -3.45
N GLY A 119 -5.98 -9.37 -4.49
CA GLY A 119 -5.67 -8.99 -5.87
C GLY A 119 -4.19 -9.03 -6.26
N VAL A 120 -3.34 -9.71 -5.49
CA VAL A 120 -1.91 -9.88 -5.84
C VAL A 120 -1.79 -10.94 -6.95
N PRO A 121 -1.14 -10.64 -8.09
CA PRO A 121 -1.03 -11.56 -9.20
C PRO A 121 -0.09 -12.72 -8.90
N GLY A 122 -0.30 -13.87 -9.56
CA GLY A 122 0.48 -15.09 -9.37
C GLY A 122 2.00 -14.90 -9.37
N LYS A 123 2.51 -14.06 -10.28
CA LYS A 123 3.95 -13.74 -10.38
C LYS A 123 4.56 -13.05 -9.15
N CYS A 124 3.73 -12.54 -8.24
CA CYS A 124 4.14 -11.84 -7.02
C CYS A 124 3.87 -12.65 -5.73
N LEU A 125 3.29 -13.86 -5.83
CA LEU A 125 2.94 -14.67 -4.65
C LEU A 125 4.16 -15.21 -3.90
N ASN A 126 5.33 -15.25 -4.55
CA ASN A 126 6.60 -15.53 -3.87
C ASN A 126 6.91 -14.51 -2.75
N TYR A 127 6.39 -13.28 -2.84
CA TYR A 127 6.51 -12.26 -1.78
C TYR A 127 5.43 -12.39 -0.69
N CYS A 128 4.47 -13.31 -0.85
CA CYS A 128 3.44 -13.63 0.13
C CYS A 128 3.73 -14.91 0.91
N ASN A 129 4.54 -15.79 0.33
CA ASN A 129 4.89 -17.05 0.96
C ASN A 129 5.95 -16.84 2.05
N GLY A 130 5.51 -16.69 3.28
CA GLY A 130 6.37 -16.53 4.45
C GLY A 130 7.19 -17.75 4.85
N THR A 131 6.88 -18.94 4.32
CA THR A 131 7.67 -20.16 4.54
C THR A 131 8.88 -20.26 3.60
N ALA A 132 8.83 -19.53 2.48
CA ALA A 132 9.92 -19.49 1.53
C ALA A 132 11.09 -18.66 2.09
N ARG A 133 12.31 -19.04 1.70
CA ARG A 133 13.49 -18.19 1.94
C ARG A 133 13.31 -16.87 1.21
N LEU A 134 13.61 -15.77 1.89
CA LEU A 134 13.62 -14.45 1.26
C LEU A 134 14.58 -14.46 0.07
N ARG A 135 14.04 -14.28 -1.14
CA ARG A 135 14.83 -14.09 -2.36
C ARG A 135 14.82 -12.61 -2.72
N MET A 136 15.96 -11.96 -2.57
CA MET A 136 16.20 -10.59 -3.04
C MET A 136 16.40 -10.57 -4.56
N ASP A 137 15.39 -11.01 -5.31
CA ASP A 137 15.32 -10.75 -6.75
C ASP A 137 14.79 -9.33 -6.96
N PHE A 138 15.71 -8.40 -7.23
CA PHE A 138 15.39 -6.98 -7.42
C PHE A 138 14.46 -6.74 -8.61
N SER A 139 14.60 -7.52 -9.68
CA SER A 139 13.80 -7.35 -10.89
C SER A 139 12.34 -7.77 -10.66
N GLY A 140 12.13 -8.92 -10.02
CA GLY A 140 10.81 -9.37 -9.58
C GLY A 140 10.19 -8.44 -8.54
N ALA A 141 11.00 -7.94 -7.60
CA ALA A 141 10.50 -7.08 -6.52
C ALA A 141 9.98 -5.75 -7.07
N LEU A 142 10.69 -5.16 -8.04
CA LEU A 142 10.28 -3.92 -8.69
C LEU A 142 8.93 -4.07 -9.42
N ALA A 143 8.75 -5.17 -10.14
CA ALA A 143 7.50 -5.48 -10.84
C ALA A 143 6.30 -5.70 -9.89
N CYS A 144 6.57 -6.04 -8.63
CA CYS A 144 5.55 -6.31 -7.60
C CYS A 144 5.32 -5.14 -6.63
N LEU A 145 6.07 -4.04 -6.74
CA LEU A 145 5.89 -2.85 -5.89
C LEU A 145 4.45 -2.30 -5.86
N PRO A 146 3.66 -2.28 -6.95
CA PRO A 146 2.27 -1.82 -6.89
C PRO A 146 1.39 -2.65 -5.94
N TYR A 147 1.82 -3.87 -5.60
CA TYR A 147 1.13 -4.80 -4.71
C TYR A 147 1.74 -4.83 -3.29
N SER A 148 2.71 -3.97 -2.99
CA SER A 148 3.34 -3.89 -1.66
C SER A 148 2.32 -3.65 -0.54
N SER A 149 1.37 -2.73 -0.72
CA SER A 149 0.32 -2.45 0.27
C SER A 149 -0.56 -3.67 0.60
N PRO A 150 -1.21 -4.36 -0.36
CA PRO A 150 -1.97 -5.57 -0.03
C PRO A 150 -1.11 -6.68 0.58
N ILE A 151 0.14 -6.84 0.15
CA ILE A 151 1.08 -7.81 0.73
C ILE A 151 1.35 -7.49 2.21
N ILE A 152 1.78 -6.26 2.52
CA ILE A 152 2.06 -5.82 3.90
C ILE A 152 0.81 -5.96 4.77
N ARG A 153 -0.38 -5.67 4.23
CA ARG A 153 -1.65 -5.83 4.96
C ARG A 153 -1.88 -7.29 5.38
N CYS A 154 -1.60 -8.25 4.51
CA CYS A 154 -1.75 -9.67 4.83
C CYS A 154 -0.82 -10.08 5.98
N PHE A 155 0.45 -9.67 5.93
CA PHE A 155 1.38 -9.92 7.04
C PHE A 155 0.90 -9.27 8.34
N LYS A 156 0.55 -7.98 8.31
CA LYS A 156 0.03 -7.25 9.48
C LYS A 156 -1.23 -7.92 10.06
N LYS A 157 -2.13 -8.44 9.23
CA LYS A 157 -3.35 -9.14 9.68
C LYS A 157 -3.01 -10.44 10.41
N ASN A 158 -2.02 -11.21 9.96
CA ASN A 158 -1.61 -12.47 10.57
C ASN A 158 -1.21 -12.31 12.05
N PHE A 159 -0.58 -11.18 12.39
CA PHE A 159 -0.20 -10.84 13.76
C PHE A 159 -1.37 -10.51 14.70
N LEU A 160 -2.51 -10.16 14.14
CA LEU A 160 -3.71 -9.78 14.89
C LEU A 160 -4.69 -10.95 15.06
N THR A 161 -4.51 -12.03 14.30
CA THR A 161 -5.32 -13.25 14.38
C THR A 161 -4.75 -14.31 15.32
N LEU A 162 -3.56 -14.08 15.88
CA LEU A 162 -2.84 -14.96 16.79
C LEU A 162 -2.72 -14.36 18.19
#